data_AF-A0A3B3RMN5-F1
#
_entry.id   AF-A0A3B3RMN5-F1
#
_cell.length_a   1.000
_cell.length_b   1.000
_cell.length_c   1.000
_cell.angle_alpha   90.00
_cell.angle_beta   90.00
_cell.angle_gamma   90.00
#
_symmetry.space_group_name_H-M   'P 1'
#
loop_
_entity.id
_entity.type
_entity.pdbx_description
1 polymer ?
#
loop_
_entity_poly.entity_id
_entity_poly.type
_entity_poly.pdbx_seq_one_letter_code
_entity_poly.pdbx_strand_id
1 'polypeptide(L)'
;MFWCFCAVLVLAAPSPAQGSPTAASSGKPARGTDMLAAAGRLTQSIQKGSQISLTSPSSGIPEEAAMPVKDLNPAHYPARRAAIVAQHFLNTQHSSPCKLFLLDAISSATLQETEEKGNKYKLEFSLKDAVSNQSVGPCSAEVQFPSRGEEGAPLVQYSCQGLSAVNTTDQEESFYRRLRDSGSLVTANDIPDSYGHMAPEMKPLWRLGAAAASFIMLKESNESTLYNVAQVTNIMQQESEGDQLKFRYHILLHDMVSQEIIPWVLLFTWSPAEGVRVLSAEKQPRCPHGTASS
;
A
#
# COMPACT_ATOMS: atom_id res chain seq x y z
N MET A 1 -63.55 -2.87 38.72
CA MET A 1 -64.49 -2.30 37.73
C MET A 1 -63.69 -1.62 36.64
N PHE A 2 -64.12 -1.75 35.39
CA PHE A 2 -63.74 -1.02 34.17
C PHE A 2 -62.25 -0.84 33.82
N TRP A 3 -61.86 -1.58 32.77
CA TRP A 3 -60.81 -1.21 31.81
C TRP A 3 -61.18 0.07 31.05
N CYS A 4 -60.19 0.70 30.41
CA CYS A 4 -60.44 1.50 29.22
C CYS A 4 -59.47 1.10 28.09
N PHE A 5 -60.04 0.55 27.02
CA PHE A 5 -59.37 0.26 25.75
C PHE A 5 -59.58 1.46 24.82
N CYS A 6 -58.57 1.77 24.00
CA CYS A 6 -58.73 2.33 22.64
C CYS A 6 -57.35 2.35 21.98
N ALA A 7 -57.15 2.09 20.70
CA ALA A 7 -57.85 1.40 19.62
C ALA A 7 -56.95 1.67 18.40
N VAL A 8 -56.66 0.66 17.59
CA VAL A 8 -55.84 0.80 16.37
C VAL A 8 -56.69 1.44 15.26
N LEU A 9 -56.11 2.33 14.46
CA LEU A 9 -56.60 2.59 13.11
C LEU A 9 -55.45 2.59 12.09
N VAL A 10 -55.49 1.61 11.19
CA VAL A 10 -54.70 1.56 9.95
C VAL A 10 -55.63 1.99 8.82
N LEU A 11 -55.20 2.91 7.96
CA LEU A 11 -55.83 3.13 6.65
C LEU A 11 -54.77 3.35 5.57
N ALA A 12 -55.05 2.78 4.39
CA ALA A 12 -54.13 2.65 3.27
C ALA A 12 -54.24 3.80 2.25
N ALA A 13 -53.29 3.84 1.33
CA ALA A 13 -53.20 4.80 0.23
C ALA A 13 -54.33 4.69 -0.81
N PRO A 14 -54.46 5.70 -1.68
CA PRO A 14 -54.51 5.41 -3.11
C PRO A 14 -53.62 6.32 -3.98
N SER A 15 -53.15 5.77 -5.11
CA SER A 15 -52.79 6.50 -6.34
C SER A 15 -53.84 6.15 -7.41
N PRO A 16 -54.18 7.03 -8.37
CA PRO A 16 -53.32 7.41 -9.51
C PRO A 16 -53.36 8.95 -9.77
N ALA A 17 -53.00 9.58 -10.91
CA ALA A 17 -52.69 9.08 -12.26
C ALA A 17 -51.74 10.00 -13.08
N GLN A 18 -51.26 9.43 -14.19
CA GLN A 18 -50.82 10.01 -15.49
C GLN A 18 -50.74 11.54 -15.68
N GLY A 19 -49.59 11.97 -16.21
CA GLY A 19 -49.42 13.21 -16.97
C GLY A 19 -48.08 13.25 -17.71
N SER A 20 -48.12 13.30 -19.05
CA SER A 20 -46.98 13.64 -19.92
C SER A 20 -47.35 14.89 -20.71
N PRO A 21 -46.38 15.76 -21.07
CA PRO A 21 -45.86 15.65 -22.43
C PRO A 21 -44.33 15.86 -22.61
N THR A 22 -43.86 15.35 -23.75
CA THR A 22 -42.70 15.72 -24.58
C THR A 22 -42.23 17.19 -24.51
N ALA A 23 -40.98 17.56 -24.82
CA ALA A 23 -39.73 16.82 -25.11
C ALA A 23 -38.55 17.84 -25.28
N ALA A 24 -37.28 17.41 -25.10
CA ALA A 24 -36.14 17.86 -25.93
C ALA A 24 -34.79 17.22 -25.55
N SER A 25 -33.97 16.93 -26.57
CA SER A 25 -32.49 16.92 -26.59
C SER A 25 -31.67 15.99 -25.67
N SER A 26 -31.46 14.77 -26.16
CA SER A 26 -30.12 14.22 -26.46
C SER A 26 -28.92 14.58 -25.55
N GLY A 27 -28.52 13.62 -24.72
CA GLY A 27 -27.19 13.57 -24.10
C GLY A 27 -26.90 12.19 -23.50
N LYS A 28 -26.13 11.34 -24.19
CA LYS A 28 -25.74 10.01 -23.67
C LYS A 28 -24.68 10.16 -22.56
N PRO A 29 -24.86 9.57 -21.36
CA PRO A 29 -23.73 9.34 -20.47
C PRO A 29 -22.87 8.19 -21.04
N ALA A 30 -21.55 8.41 -21.12
CA ALA A 30 -20.62 7.40 -21.60
C ALA A 30 -20.46 6.27 -20.57
N ARG A 31 -20.31 5.05 -21.08
CA ARG A 31 -20.15 3.82 -20.31
C ARG A 31 -18.75 3.77 -19.69
N GLY A 32 -18.64 3.97 -18.38
CA GLY A 32 -17.39 3.86 -17.63
C GLY A 32 -16.94 2.40 -17.46
N THR A 33 -16.39 1.81 -18.51
CA THR A 33 -15.70 0.52 -18.47
C THR A 33 -14.37 0.65 -19.19
N ASP A 34 -13.27 0.78 -18.43
CA ASP A 34 -11.92 0.28 -18.75
C ASP A 34 -10.92 0.71 -17.67
N MET A 35 -10.86 -0.04 -16.57
CA MET A 35 -9.75 0.08 -15.59
C MET A 35 -9.36 -1.29 -15.01
N LEU A 36 -9.39 -2.33 -15.86
CA LEU A 36 -9.22 -3.75 -15.45
C LEU A 36 -8.22 -4.53 -16.32
N ALA A 37 -7.48 -3.86 -17.23
CA ALA A 37 -6.61 -4.51 -18.22
C ALA A 37 -5.09 -4.40 -17.95
N ALA A 38 -4.67 -3.64 -16.92
CA ALA A 38 -3.24 -3.35 -16.68
C ALA A 38 -2.51 -4.43 -15.85
N ALA A 39 -3.19 -5.16 -14.97
CA ALA A 39 -2.55 -6.10 -14.02
C ALA A 39 -2.18 -7.47 -14.63
N GLY A 40 -2.63 -7.78 -15.85
CA GLY A 40 -2.57 -9.14 -16.40
C GLY A 40 -1.48 -9.44 -17.44
N ARG A 41 -0.53 -8.52 -17.72
CA ARG A 41 0.42 -8.66 -18.85
C ARG A 41 1.89 -8.94 -18.49
N LEU A 42 2.23 -9.07 -17.21
CA LEU A 42 3.64 -9.20 -16.77
C LEU A 42 4.17 -10.65 -16.62
N THR A 43 3.41 -11.67 -16.98
CA THR A 43 3.74 -13.08 -16.64
C THR A 43 3.82 -14.07 -17.82
N GLN A 44 3.83 -13.64 -19.07
CA GLN A 44 4.07 -14.53 -20.22
C GLN A 44 5.01 -13.92 -21.28
N SER A 45 6.31 -14.26 -21.20
CA SER A 45 7.12 -14.75 -22.34
C SER A 45 8.63 -14.79 -22.00
N ILE A 46 9.05 -15.75 -21.16
CA ILE A 46 10.46 -16.19 -21.15
C ILE A 46 10.50 -17.72 -21.14
N GLN A 47 10.44 -18.34 -22.33
CA GLN A 47 11.08 -19.63 -22.63
C GLN A 47 10.96 -20.02 -24.11
N LYS A 48 12.02 -19.79 -24.88
CA LYS A 48 12.53 -20.76 -25.86
C LYS A 48 13.93 -20.36 -26.32
N GLY A 49 14.92 -21.20 -26.04
CA GLY A 49 16.24 -21.07 -26.64
C GLY A 49 16.29 -21.71 -28.04
N SER A 50 17.14 -21.17 -28.90
CA SER A 50 17.68 -21.89 -30.05
C SER A 50 19.08 -21.36 -30.35
N GLN A 51 20.04 -22.26 -30.55
CA GLN A 51 21.40 -21.87 -30.93
C GLN A 51 21.44 -21.40 -32.39
N ILE A 52 22.17 -20.30 -32.65
CA ILE A 52 22.85 -20.10 -33.92
C ILE A 52 24.24 -19.53 -33.58
N SER A 53 25.29 -20.21 -34.06
CA SER A 53 26.67 -19.74 -33.98
C SER A 53 27.16 -19.46 -35.39
N LEU A 54 27.53 -18.21 -35.68
CA LEU A 54 28.28 -17.81 -36.88
C LEU A 54 29.14 -16.59 -36.53
N THR A 55 30.39 -16.58 -37.02
CA THR A 55 31.46 -15.70 -36.58
C THR A 55 31.65 -14.45 -37.46
N SER A 56 31.91 -13.31 -36.80
CA SER A 56 32.71 -12.16 -37.30
C SER A 56 32.09 -11.30 -38.43
N PRO A 57 32.46 -9.99 -38.57
CA PRO A 57 33.66 -9.33 -38.05
C PRO A 57 33.42 -8.11 -37.14
N SER A 58 34.53 -7.59 -36.60
CA SER A 58 34.62 -6.39 -35.77
C SER A 58 34.17 -5.12 -36.51
N SER A 59 33.12 -4.49 -36.00
CA SER A 59 32.85 -3.06 -36.16
C SER A 59 32.55 -2.50 -34.77
N GLY A 60 33.38 -1.55 -34.33
CA GLY A 60 33.29 -0.98 -32.98
C GLY A 60 31.97 -0.24 -32.78
N ILE A 61 31.05 -0.83 -32.03
CA ILE A 61 29.99 -0.09 -31.36
C ILE A 61 30.69 0.78 -30.31
N PRO A 62 30.39 2.09 -30.21
CA PRO A 62 30.89 2.90 -29.10
C PRO A 62 30.45 2.22 -27.80
N GLU A 63 31.41 1.93 -26.93
CA GLU A 63 31.14 1.52 -25.56
C GLU A 63 30.31 2.63 -24.92
N GLU A 64 29.02 2.37 -24.72
CA GLU A 64 28.10 3.28 -24.02
C GLU A 64 28.72 3.54 -22.64
N ALA A 65 29.26 4.76 -22.47
CA ALA A 65 30.21 5.04 -21.41
C ALA A 65 29.58 4.70 -20.06
N ALA A 66 30.05 3.61 -19.44
CA ALA A 66 29.38 3.01 -18.30
C ALA A 66 29.28 4.04 -17.17
N MET A 67 28.07 4.53 -16.91
CA MET A 67 27.81 5.58 -15.93
C MET A 67 28.46 5.21 -14.59
N PRO A 68 29.25 6.12 -13.99
CA PRO A 68 30.11 5.78 -12.85
C PRO A 68 29.27 5.28 -11.68
N VAL A 69 29.62 4.09 -11.18
CA VAL A 69 29.04 3.53 -9.96
C VAL A 69 29.78 4.11 -8.77
N LYS A 70 29.02 4.71 -7.85
CA LYS A 70 29.53 5.38 -6.66
C LYS A 70 29.14 4.60 -5.41
N ASP A 71 30.13 4.17 -4.64
CA ASP A 71 29.90 3.58 -3.32
C ASP A 71 29.27 4.61 -2.37
N LEU A 72 28.25 4.17 -1.64
CA LEU A 72 27.57 4.96 -0.62
C LEU A 72 27.93 4.42 0.77
N ASN A 73 28.06 5.33 1.74
CA ASN A 73 28.10 4.94 3.15
C ASN A 73 26.73 4.33 3.54
N PRO A 74 26.65 3.05 3.97
CA PRO A 74 25.39 2.40 4.33
C PRO A 74 24.60 3.09 5.45
N ALA A 75 25.29 3.80 6.35
CA ALA A 75 24.67 4.55 7.45
C ALA A 75 24.13 5.92 7.02
N HIS A 76 24.43 6.38 5.80
CA HIS A 76 24.04 7.72 5.32
C HIS A 76 22.64 7.72 4.66
N TYR A 77 22.00 8.89 4.63
CA TYR A 77 20.58 8.99 4.27
C TYR A 77 20.19 8.45 2.87
N PRO A 78 21.00 8.53 1.79
CA PRO A 78 20.59 8.01 0.48
C PRO A 78 20.40 6.49 0.49
N ALA A 79 21.39 5.77 1.05
CA ALA A 79 21.33 4.32 1.22
C ALA A 79 20.12 3.93 2.09
N ARG A 80 19.91 4.63 3.21
CA ARG A 80 18.78 4.36 4.11
C ARG A 80 17.42 4.64 3.48
N ARG A 81 17.26 5.72 2.71
CA ARG A 81 15.99 6.03 2.02
C ARG A 81 15.68 4.98 0.95
N ALA A 82 16.64 4.62 0.11
CA ALA A 82 16.46 3.58 -0.90
C ALA A 82 16.14 2.21 -0.27
N ALA A 83 16.79 1.83 0.83
CA ALA A 83 16.48 0.58 1.55
C ALA A 83 15.08 0.58 2.20
N ILE A 84 14.61 1.73 2.69
CA ILE A 84 13.23 1.88 3.20
C ILE A 84 12.21 1.80 2.05
N VAL A 85 12.51 2.29 0.84
CA VAL A 85 11.66 2.08 -0.34
C VAL A 85 11.58 0.60 -0.72
N ALA A 86 12.69 -0.13 -0.68
CA ALA A 86 12.68 -1.59 -0.85
C ALA A 86 11.85 -2.30 0.24
N GLN A 87 11.93 -1.85 1.49
CA GLN A 87 11.10 -2.35 2.60
C GLN A 87 9.60 -2.07 2.36
N HIS A 88 9.22 -0.87 1.89
CA HIS A 88 7.84 -0.55 1.53
C HIS A 88 7.33 -1.48 0.43
N PHE A 89 8.11 -1.65 -0.65
CA PHE A 89 7.78 -2.59 -1.72
C PHE A 89 7.56 -4.00 -1.20
N LEU A 90 8.47 -4.54 -0.39
CA LEU A 90 8.35 -5.87 0.21
C LEU A 90 7.11 -6.00 1.11
N ASN A 91 6.74 -4.96 1.86
CA ASN A 91 5.50 -4.95 2.62
C ASN A 91 4.26 -4.96 1.70
N THR A 92 4.27 -4.32 0.53
CA THR A 92 3.13 -4.43 -0.42
C THR A 92 2.87 -5.86 -0.90
N GLN A 93 3.91 -6.70 -0.94
CA GLN A 93 3.84 -8.07 -1.45
C GLN A 93 3.62 -9.12 -0.36
N HIS A 94 4.22 -8.93 0.82
CA HIS A 94 4.40 -9.99 1.81
C HIS A 94 3.89 -9.68 3.23
N SER A 95 3.40 -8.46 3.50
CA SER A 95 2.94 -8.09 4.85
C SER A 95 1.47 -8.41 5.10
N SER A 96 1.10 -8.54 6.38
CA SER A 96 -0.20 -8.99 6.86
C SER A 96 -0.48 -8.45 8.28
N PRO A 97 -1.67 -8.69 8.86
CA PRO A 97 -1.93 -8.41 10.28
C PRO A 97 -0.96 -9.11 11.25
N CYS A 98 -0.26 -10.17 10.82
CA CYS A 98 0.64 -10.97 11.64
C CYS A 98 2.12 -10.88 11.20
N LYS A 99 2.44 -10.14 10.13
CA LYS A 99 3.79 -10.05 9.57
C LYS A 99 4.04 -8.66 9.00
N LEU A 100 5.08 -7.97 9.47
CA LEU A 100 5.44 -6.64 8.94
C LEU A 100 6.96 -6.48 8.96
N PHE A 101 7.57 -6.24 7.80
CA PHE A 101 9.02 -6.13 7.71
C PHE A 101 9.51 -4.73 8.02
N LEU A 102 10.56 -4.65 8.83
CA LEU A 102 11.32 -3.45 9.16
C LEU A 102 12.76 -3.63 8.71
N LEU A 103 13.37 -2.57 8.17
CA LEU A 103 14.80 -2.50 7.91
C LEU A 103 15.59 -2.69 9.21
N ASP A 104 16.53 -3.63 9.20
CA ASP A 104 17.35 -3.96 10.36
C ASP A 104 18.77 -3.37 10.20
N ALA A 105 19.49 -3.77 9.15
CA ALA A 105 20.80 -3.22 8.81
C ALA A 105 20.99 -3.10 7.28
N ILE A 106 21.93 -2.25 6.86
CA ILE A 106 22.40 -2.14 5.48
C ILE A 106 23.89 -2.51 5.46
N SER A 107 24.25 -3.51 4.66
CA SER A 107 25.60 -4.05 4.53
C SER A 107 26.41 -3.28 3.48
N SER A 108 25.79 -2.98 2.34
CA SER A 108 26.39 -2.17 1.28
C SER A 108 25.34 -1.40 0.49
N ALA A 109 25.76 -0.31 -0.15
CA ALA A 109 24.91 0.48 -1.02
C ALA A 109 25.76 1.14 -2.11
N THR A 110 25.29 1.14 -3.35
CA THR A 110 25.91 1.86 -4.47
C THR A 110 24.86 2.67 -5.22
N LEU A 111 25.28 3.80 -5.80
CA LEU A 111 24.48 4.65 -6.66
C LEU A 111 25.04 4.58 -8.09
N GLN A 112 24.17 4.33 -9.06
CA GLN A 112 24.41 4.58 -10.47
C GLN A 112 23.46 5.70 -10.90
N GLU A 113 24.03 6.87 -11.22
CA GLU A 113 23.28 7.98 -11.80
C GLU A 113 22.90 7.61 -13.25
N THR A 114 21.72 7.99 -13.72
CA THR A 114 21.25 7.68 -15.08
C THR A 114 20.34 8.79 -15.56
N GLU A 115 20.78 9.58 -16.55
CA GLU A 115 20.08 10.79 -17.00
C GLU A 115 18.69 10.50 -17.59
N GLU A 116 18.52 9.35 -18.26
CA GLU A 116 17.27 8.98 -18.93
C GLU A 116 16.22 8.29 -18.05
N LYS A 117 16.63 7.65 -16.93
CA LYS A 117 15.79 6.69 -16.18
C LYS A 117 15.76 6.96 -14.67
N GLY A 118 16.37 8.06 -14.24
CA GLY A 118 16.56 8.42 -12.85
C GLY A 118 17.54 7.50 -12.10
N ASN A 119 17.88 7.91 -10.89
CA ASN A 119 18.95 7.33 -10.09
C ASN A 119 18.62 5.90 -9.62
N LYS A 120 19.56 4.99 -9.84
CA LYS A 120 19.44 3.59 -9.46
C LYS A 120 20.38 3.24 -8.32
N TYR A 121 19.81 2.73 -7.24
CA TYR A 121 20.50 2.25 -6.06
C TYR A 121 20.60 0.74 -6.09
N LYS A 122 21.78 0.17 -5.81
CA LYS A 122 21.93 -1.26 -5.49
C LYS A 122 22.24 -1.40 -4.01
N LEU A 123 21.59 -2.35 -3.34
CA LEU A 123 21.58 -2.44 -1.88
C LEU A 123 21.74 -3.90 -1.45
N GLU A 124 22.60 -4.14 -0.46
CA GLU A 124 22.60 -5.36 0.34
C GLU A 124 22.18 -4.98 1.76
N PHE A 125 21.13 -5.60 2.29
CA PHE A 125 20.50 -5.24 3.56
C PHE A 125 19.89 -6.46 4.25
N SER A 126 19.40 -6.27 5.47
CA SER A 126 18.63 -7.26 6.21
C SER A 126 17.34 -6.65 6.73
N LEU A 127 16.34 -7.51 6.91
CA LEU A 127 15.04 -7.18 7.48
C LEU A 127 14.85 -7.89 8.82
N LYS A 128 13.88 -7.43 9.59
CA LYS A 128 13.28 -8.20 10.70
C LYS A 128 11.76 -8.14 10.61
N ASP A 129 11.10 -9.20 11.05
CA ASP A 129 9.66 -9.17 11.27
C ASP A 129 9.34 -8.46 12.60
N ALA A 130 8.48 -7.44 12.55
CA ALA A 130 8.06 -6.63 13.71
C ALA A 130 7.25 -7.41 14.75
N VAL A 131 6.74 -8.61 14.42
CA VAL A 131 5.91 -9.42 15.33
C VAL A 131 6.75 -10.39 16.14
N SER A 132 7.60 -11.18 15.48
CA SER A 132 8.48 -12.18 16.09
C SER A 132 9.85 -11.64 16.50
N ASN A 133 10.25 -10.46 16.00
CA ASN A 133 11.63 -9.93 16.04
C ASN A 133 12.68 -10.85 15.41
N GLN A 134 12.27 -11.82 14.59
CA GLN A 134 13.20 -12.67 13.85
C GLN A 134 13.85 -11.90 12.69
N SER A 135 15.15 -12.09 12.51
CA SER A 135 15.89 -11.56 11.35
C SER A 135 15.54 -12.36 10.10
N VAL A 136 15.35 -11.66 8.98
CA VAL A 136 14.81 -12.17 7.71
C VAL A 136 15.89 -12.11 6.65
N GLY A 137 16.99 -12.81 6.93
CA GLY A 137 18.08 -13.12 6.00
C GLY A 137 18.85 -11.92 5.40
N PRO A 138 19.83 -12.20 4.53
CA PRO A 138 20.32 -11.21 3.58
C PRO A 138 19.28 -11.00 2.47
N CYS A 139 19.10 -9.73 2.11
CA CYS A 139 18.29 -9.23 1.02
C CYS A 139 19.17 -8.38 0.11
N SER A 140 19.05 -8.58 -1.20
CA SER A 140 19.54 -7.64 -2.20
C SER A 140 18.38 -6.93 -2.89
N ALA A 141 18.57 -5.66 -3.28
CA ALA A 141 17.60 -4.94 -4.11
C ALA A 141 18.27 -3.94 -5.06
N GLU A 142 17.67 -3.77 -6.24
CA GLU A 142 17.86 -2.61 -7.10
C GLU A 142 16.62 -1.72 -7.01
N VAL A 143 16.80 -0.46 -6.61
CA VAL A 143 15.74 0.55 -6.48
C VAL A 143 16.04 1.67 -7.47
N GLN A 144 15.20 1.85 -8.48
CA GLN A 144 15.31 2.94 -9.45
C GLN A 144 14.21 3.97 -9.21
N PHE A 145 14.62 5.18 -8.83
CA PHE A 145 13.71 6.33 -8.74
C PHE A 145 13.43 6.89 -10.14
N PRO A 146 12.21 7.38 -10.43
CA PRO A 146 11.93 8.07 -11.70
C PRO A 146 12.82 9.29 -11.93
N SER A 147 12.96 9.72 -13.18
CA SER A 147 13.72 10.94 -13.49
C SER A 147 13.06 12.16 -12.87
N ARG A 148 13.85 13.21 -12.57
CA ARG A 148 13.33 14.39 -11.88
C ARG A 148 12.25 15.10 -12.70
N GLY A 149 11.01 15.06 -12.24
CA GLY A 149 9.85 15.65 -12.92
C GLY A 149 8.97 14.63 -13.65
N GLU A 150 9.36 13.35 -13.69
CA GLU A 150 8.48 12.26 -14.10
C GLU A 150 7.59 11.83 -12.93
N GLU A 151 6.34 11.48 -13.23
CA GLU A 151 5.41 10.89 -12.27
C GLU A 151 5.54 9.36 -12.28
N GLY A 152 5.72 8.75 -11.10
CA GLY A 152 5.77 7.29 -10.98
C GLY A 152 6.18 6.82 -9.59
N ALA A 153 5.91 5.55 -9.31
CA ALA A 153 6.50 4.87 -8.16
C ALA A 153 7.94 4.43 -8.49
N PRO A 154 8.86 4.34 -7.52
CA PRO A 154 10.15 3.71 -7.71
C PRO A 154 10.00 2.25 -8.16
N LEU A 155 10.81 1.86 -9.14
CA LEU A 155 10.90 0.47 -9.58
C LEU A 155 11.81 -0.30 -8.63
N VAL A 156 11.36 -1.45 -8.14
CA VAL A 156 12.11 -2.29 -7.20
C VAL A 156 12.25 -3.70 -7.75
N GLN A 157 13.48 -4.16 -7.88
CA GLN A 157 13.83 -5.58 -8.07
C GLN A 157 14.51 -6.06 -6.80
N TYR A 158 14.28 -7.30 -6.38
CA TYR A 158 14.81 -7.81 -5.12
C TYR A 158 15.08 -9.32 -5.13
N SER A 159 15.93 -9.76 -4.22
CA SER A 159 16.10 -11.16 -3.84
C SER A 159 16.29 -11.25 -2.33
N CYS A 160 15.39 -11.96 -1.64
CA CYS A 160 15.44 -12.12 -0.18
C CYS A 160 15.17 -13.57 0.18
N GLN A 161 16.19 -14.29 0.66
CA GLN A 161 16.06 -15.73 0.94
C GLN A 161 15.19 -16.03 2.18
N GLY A 162 15.11 -15.09 3.13
CA GLY A 162 14.45 -15.30 4.43
C GLY A 162 12.93 -15.09 4.46
N LEU A 163 12.30 -14.52 3.42
CA LEU A 163 10.90 -14.08 3.48
C LEU A 163 9.91 -15.22 3.80
N SER A 164 10.17 -16.41 3.28
CA SER A 164 9.35 -17.62 3.49
C SER A 164 9.54 -18.29 4.85
N ALA A 165 10.58 -17.91 5.61
CA ALA A 165 10.82 -18.45 6.96
C ALA A 165 9.77 -17.96 7.98
N VAL A 166 9.15 -16.80 7.74
CA VAL A 166 8.13 -16.21 8.61
C VAL A 166 6.75 -16.77 8.24
N ASN A 167 6.45 -17.97 8.75
CA ASN A 167 5.14 -18.61 8.61
C ASN A 167 4.14 -18.04 9.63
N THR A 168 3.10 -17.39 9.12
CA THR A 168 2.04 -16.71 9.89
C THR A 168 0.63 -17.21 9.57
N THR A 169 0.50 -18.25 8.74
CA THR A 169 -0.78 -18.70 8.15
C THR A 169 -1.85 -18.99 9.19
N ASP A 170 -1.56 -19.80 10.22
CA ASP A 170 -2.55 -20.15 11.25
C ASP A 170 -3.02 -18.94 12.07
N GLN A 171 -2.14 -17.95 12.26
CA GLN A 171 -2.46 -16.72 12.98
C GLN A 171 -3.32 -15.78 12.12
N GLU A 172 -3.02 -15.70 10.82
CA GLU A 172 -3.78 -14.93 9.84
C GLU A 172 -5.19 -15.51 9.64
N GLU A 173 -5.30 -16.83 9.48
CA GLU A 173 -6.58 -17.56 9.45
C GLU A 173 -7.41 -17.33 10.72
N SER A 174 -6.78 -17.44 11.90
CA SER A 174 -7.44 -17.23 13.19
C SER A 174 -7.91 -15.78 13.37
N PHE A 175 -7.15 -14.81 12.87
CA PHE A 175 -7.52 -13.40 12.90
C PHE A 175 -8.63 -13.09 11.90
N TYR A 176 -8.53 -13.62 10.68
CA TYR A 176 -9.53 -13.50 9.63
C TYR A 176 -10.90 -14.02 10.06
N ARG A 177 -10.96 -15.27 10.56
CA ARG A 177 -12.23 -15.87 11.05
C ARG A 177 -12.82 -15.07 12.19
N ARG A 178 -11.99 -14.61 13.14
CA ARG A 178 -12.46 -13.73 14.23
C ARG A 178 -13.15 -12.47 13.69
N LEU A 179 -12.57 -11.80 12.69
CA LEU A 179 -13.17 -10.60 12.11
C LEU A 179 -14.42 -10.90 11.26
N ARG A 180 -14.45 -12.04 10.54
CA ARG A 180 -15.59 -12.45 9.70
C ARG A 180 -16.79 -12.92 10.54
N ASP A 181 -16.53 -13.68 11.60
CA ASP A 181 -17.53 -14.42 12.37
C ASP A 181 -18.01 -13.67 13.62
N SER A 182 -17.39 -12.53 13.98
CA SER A 182 -17.71 -11.76 15.20
C SER A 182 -19.11 -11.14 15.24
N GLY A 183 -19.86 -11.15 14.13
CA GLY A 183 -21.21 -10.61 14.04
C GLY A 183 -21.32 -9.08 14.13
N SER A 184 -20.21 -8.35 14.30
CA SER A 184 -20.17 -6.89 14.28
C SER A 184 -18.94 -6.40 13.50
N LEU A 185 -19.09 -5.27 12.82
CA LEU A 185 -18.00 -4.67 12.04
C LEU A 185 -17.03 -3.94 12.97
N VAL A 186 -15.73 -4.23 12.85
CA VAL A 186 -14.71 -3.56 13.67
C VAL A 186 -14.63 -2.07 13.35
N THR A 187 -14.68 -1.26 14.40
CA THR A 187 -14.29 0.15 14.37
C THR A 187 -13.30 0.44 15.49
N ALA A 188 -12.35 1.34 15.22
CA ALA A 188 -11.38 1.82 16.20
C ALA A 188 -10.83 3.18 15.75
N ASN A 189 -10.25 3.95 16.66
CA ASN A 189 -9.66 5.25 16.38
C ASN A 189 -8.30 5.38 17.07
N ASP A 190 -7.48 6.31 16.59
CA ASP A 190 -6.25 6.77 17.23
C ASP A 190 -5.32 5.64 17.69
N ILE A 191 -4.80 4.87 16.72
CA ILE A 191 -3.87 3.76 16.96
C ILE A 191 -2.49 4.06 16.34
N PRO A 192 -1.39 4.14 17.12
CA PRO A 192 -1.38 4.24 18.58
C PRO A 192 -2.04 5.53 19.07
N ASP A 193 -2.33 5.61 20.36
CA ASP A 193 -2.86 6.83 20.97
C ASP A 193 -1.79 7.95 21.07
N SER A 194 -2.18 9.10 21.61
CA SER A 194 -1.27 10.26 21.78
C SER A 194 -0.09 10.03 22.72
N TYR A 195 -0.06 8.92 23.48
CA TYR A 195 1.04 8.49 24.33
C TYR A 195 1.83 7.33 23.71
N GLY A 196 1.58 6.98 22.45
CA GLY A 196 2.20 5.85 21.76
C GLY A 196 1.69 4.48 22.23
N HIS A 197 0.64 4.43 23.04
CA HIS A 197 0.09 3.16 23.53
C HIS A 197 -0.79 2.49 22.47
N MET A 198 -0.74 1.15 22.47
CA MET A 198 -1.50 0.31 21.56
C MET A 198 -1.84 -1.02 22.24
N ALA A 199 -3.14 -1.22 22.49
CA ALA A 199 -3.64 -2.46 23.09
C ALA A 199 -3.24 -3.68 22.22
N PRO A 200 -2.88 -4.83 22.82
CA PRO A 200 -2.39 -6.01 22.07
C PRO A 200 -3.28 -6.44 20.89
N GLU A 201 -4.59 -6.37 21.08
CA GLU A 201 -5.64 -6.69 20.10
C GLU A 201 -5.74 -5.69 18.94
N MET A 202 -5.22 -4.47 19.10
CA MET A 202 -5.17 -3.44 18.04
C MET A 202 -3.90 -3.55 17.19
N LYS A 203 -2.85 -4.23 17.68
CA LYS A 203 -1.59 -4.39 16.94
C LYS A 203 -1.75 -5.04 15.55
N PRO A 204 -2.59 -6.08 15.35
CA PRO A 204 -2.84 -6.63 14.02
C PRO A 204 -3.55 -5.65 13.09
N LEU A 205 -4.51 -4.87 13.58
CA LEU A 205 -5.22 -3.84 12.81
C LEU A 205 -4.29 -2.69 12.42
N TRP A 206 -3.41 -2.24 13.33
CA TRP A 206 -2.39 -1.25 12.99
C TRP A 206 -1.42 -1.76 11.92
N ARG A 207 -0.93 -3.01 12.04
CA ARG A 207 -0.07 -3.62 11.02
C ARG A 207 -0.78 -3.79 9.68
N LEU A 208 -2.07 -4.11 9.67
CA LEU A 208 -2.90 -4.13 8.46
C LEU A 208 -2.99 -2.73 7.81
N GLY A 209 -3.13 -1.68 8.62
CA GLY A 209 -3.01 -0.29 8.18
C GLY A 209 -1.63 0.05 7.61
N ALA A 210 -0.55 -0.40 8.26
CA ALA A 210 0.83 -0.20 7.80
C ALA A 210 1.16 -0.96 6.51
N ALA A 211 0.57 -2.16 6.33
CA ALA A 211 0.63 -2.93 5.09
C ALA A 211 -0.04 -2.16 3.94
N ALA A 212 -1.29 -1.70 4.13
CA ALA A 212 -2.00 -0.90 3.14
C ALA A 212 -1.29 0.44 2.84
N ALA A 213 -0.78 1.12 3.87
CA ALA A 213 -0.01 2.34 3.74
C ALA A 213 1.29 2.16 2.96
N SER A 214 1.91 0.97 2.98
CA SER A 214 3.16 0.70 2.26
C SER A 214 3.02 0.84 0.74
N PHE A 215 1.81 0.67 0.18
CA PHE A 215 1.54 0.98 -1.23
C PHE A 215 1.71 2.47 -1.54
N ILE A 216 1.28 3.34 -0.61
CA ILE A 216 1.36 4.79 -0.75
C ILE A 216 2.76 5.29 -0.43
N MET A 217 3.38 4.78 0.63
CA MET A 217 4.75 5.10 0.97
C MET A 217 5.72 4.69 -0.14
N LEU A 218 5.49 3.56 -0.83
CA LEU A 218 6.20 3.22 -2.06
C LEU A 218 5.89 4.22 -3.19
N LYS A 219 4.60 4.41 -3.53
CA LYS A 219 4.19 5.20 -4.69
C LYS A 219 4.66 6.65 -4.65
N GLU A 220 4.61 7.28 -3.48
CA GLU A 220 4.93 8.70 -3.30
C GLU A 220 6.43 8.92 -3.00
N SER A 221 7.22 7.84 -2.88
CA SER A 221 8.63 7.95 -2.49
C SER A 221 9.55 8.45 -3.60
N ASN A 222 10.43 9.37 -3.22
CA ASN A 222 11.58 9.82 -4.00
C ASN A 222 12.83 9.94 -3.10
N GLU A 223 13.99 10.26 -3.68
CA GLU A 223 15.28 10.39 -2.98
C GLU A 223 15.27 11.40 -1.81
N SER A 224 14.30 12.32 -1.76
CA SER A 224 14.14 13.34 -0.72
C SER A 224 13.06 13.03 0.31
N THR A 225 12.43 11.85 0.28
CA THR A 225 11.39 11.42 1.24
C THR A 225 11.85 10.30 2.16
N LEU A 226 11.20 10.16 3.32
CA LEU A 226 11.35 9.02 4.23
C LEU A 226 10.04 8.82 5.01
N TYR A 227 9.10 8.10 4.42
CA TYR A 227 7.78 7.91 5.03
C TYR A 227 7.78 6.87 6.17
N ASN A 228 6.97 7.14 7.19
CA ASN A 228 6.43 6.10 8.09
C ASN A 228 4.91 6.27 8.25
N VAL A 229 4.28 5.28 8.90
CA VAL A 229 2.94 5.47 9.48
C VAL A 229 3.11 6.01 10.90
N ALA A 230 2.63 7.23 11.13
CA ALA A 230 2.57 7.82 12.46
C ALA A 230 1.37 7.29 13.25
N GLN A 231 0.21 7.24 12.61
CA GLN A 231 -1.05 6.85 13.25
C GLN A 231 -2.08 6.32 12.25
N VAL A 232 -2.94 5.41 12.69
CA VAL A 232 -4.22 5.11 12.06
C VAL A 232 -5.30 5.81 12.91
N THR A 233 -5.81 6.95 12.44
CA THR A 233 -6.76 7.78 13.20
C THR A 233 -8.17 7.21 13.21
N ASN A 234 -8.57 6.47 12.16
CA ASN A 234 -9.87 5.81 12.10
C ASN A 234 -9.79 4.50 11.31
N ILE A 235 -10.48 3.48 11.83
CA ILE A 235 -10.69 2.17 11.23
C ILE A 235 -12.19 1.96 11.12
N MET A 236 -12.67 1.62 9.93
CA MET A 236 -14.00 1.09 9.70
C MET A 236 -13.92 -0.15 8.81
N GLN A 237 -14.21 -1.32 9.37
CA GLN A 237 -14.56 -2.49 8.58
C GLN A 237 -15.91 -2.24 7.88
N GLN A 238 -16.01 -2.63 6.62
CA GLN A 238 -17.23 -2.59 5.83
C GLN A 238 -17.77 -4.01 5.67
N GLU A 239 -19.01 -4.13 5.16
CA GLU A 239 -19.54 -5.42 4.73
C GLU A 239 -18.57 -6.11 3.77
N SER A 240 -18.35 -7.41 4.00
CA SER A 240 -17.34 -8.18 3.29
C SER A 240 -17.83 -8.57 1.90
N GLU A 241 -16.91 -8.60 0.93
CA GLU A 241 -17.22 -8.86 -0.47
C GLU A 241 -16.66 -10.24 -0.83
N GLY A 242 -17.53 -11.26 -0.85
CA GLY A 242 -17.12 -12.66 -0.95
C GLY A 242 -16.27 -13.08 0.26
N ASP A 243 -15.05 -13.56 -0.01
CA ASP A 243 -14.08 -13.96 1.02
C ASP A 243 -13.11 -12.84 1.42
N GLN A 244 -13.32 -11.60 0.95
CA GLN A 244 -12.47 -10.46 1.29
C GLN A 244 -13.10 -9.61 2.39
N LEU A 245 -12.37 -9.38 3.49
CA LEU A 245 -12.71 -8.34 4.46
C LEU A 245 -12.38 -6.98 3.86
N LYS A 246 -13.31 -6.03 3.95
CA LYS A 246 -13.20 -4.70 3.34
C LYS A 246 -13.03 -3.65 4.43
N PHE A 247 -12.13 -2.70 4.21
CA PHE A 247 -11.79 -1.69 5.21
C PHE A 247 -11.63 -0.30 4.60
N ARG A 248 -12.13 0.71 5.31
CA ARG A 248 -11.79 2.12 5.11
C ARG A 248 -10.96 2.60 6.31
N TYR A 249 -9.73 3.02 6.06
CA TYR A 249 -8.82 3.54 7.08
C TYR A 249 -8.54 5.02 6.82
N HIS A 250 -8.37 5.80 7.89
CA HIS A 250 -7.70 7.10 7.86
C HIS A 250 -6.33 6.93 8.50
N ILE A 251 -5.28 7.34 7.79
CA ILE A 251 -3.89 7.14 8.19
C ILE A 251 -3.14 8.46 8.09
N LEU A 252 -2.31 8.74 9.09
CA LEU A 252 -1.34 9.82 9.09
C LEU A 252 0.03 9.22 8.70
N LEU A 253 0.53 9.62 7.53
CA LEU A 253 1.93 9.37 7.17
C LEU A 253 2.79 10.51 7.70
N HIS A 254 4.00 10.20 8.18
CA HIS A 254 5.01 11.20 8.50
C HIS A 254 6.15 11.07 7.50
N ASP A 255 6.43 12.13 6.73
CA ASP A 255 7.70 12.23 6.02
C ASP A 255 8.78 12.75 6.98
N MET A 256 9.65 11.85 7.41
CA MET A 256 10.73 12.16 8.35
C MET A 256 11.78 13.13 7.77
N VAL A 257 11.79 13.40 6.45
CA VAL A 257 12.71 14.40 5.87
C VAL A 257 12.15 15.81 6.00
N SER A 258 10.91 16.03 5.57
CA SER A 258 10.24 17.35 5.65
C SER A 258 9.59 17.64 7.01
N GLN A 259 9.50 16.63 7.89
CA GLN A 259 8.74 16.65 9.16
C GLN A 259 7.23 16.89 8.98
N GLU A 260 6.70 16.59 7.78
CA GLU A 260 5.28 16.80 7.48
C GLU A 260 4.42 15.60 7.86
N ILE A 261 3.30 15.87 8.53
CA ILE A 261 2.20 14.91 8.70
C ILE A 261 1.21 15.06 7.53
N ILE A 262 0.94 13.94 6.86
CA ILE A 262 0.17 13.87 5.62
C ILE A 262 -1.00 12.90 5.82
N PRO A 263 -2.25 13.40 5.91
CA PRO A 263 -3.41 12.55 6.08
C PRO A 263 -3.81 11.88 4.75
N TRP A 264 -4.17 10.60 4.83
CA TRP A 264 -4.66 9.79 3.72
C TRP A 264 -5.89 8.99 4.15
N VAL A 265 -6.85 8.84 3.24
CA VAL A 265 -7.91 7.84 3.33
C VAL A 265 -7.54 6.68 2.41
N LEU A 266 -7.61 5.44 2.91
CA LEU A 266 -7.41 4.23 2.13
C LEU A 266 -8.67 3.36 2.17
N LEU A 267 -9.07 2.83 1.01
CA LEU A 267 -10.04 1.75 0.90
C LEU A 267 -9.30 0.51 0.40
N PHE A 268 -9.38 -0.61 1.12
CA PHE A 268 -8.66 -1.83 0.75
C PHE A 268 -9.42 -3.10 1.16
N THR A 269 -9.05 -4.21 0.53
CA THR A 269 -9.49 -5.57 0.88
C THR A 269 -8.35 -6.38 1.47
N TRP A 270 -8.67 -7.32 2.36
CA TRP A 270 -7.72 -8.29 2.89
C TRP A 270 -8.33 -9.68 3.11
N SER A 271 -7.53 -10.71 2.84
CA SER A 271 -7.71 -12.09 3.31
C SER A 271 -6.33 -12.76 3.47
N PRO A 272 -6.21 -13.91 4.18
CA PRO A 272 -4.98 -14.68 4.25
C PRO A 272 -4.49 -15.15 2.87
N ALA A 273 -5.40 -15.46 1.94
CA ALA A 273 -5.07 -16.01 0.63
C ALA A 273 -4.64 -14.96 -0.41
N GLU A 274 -5.24 -13.77 -0.41
CA GLU A 274 -4.95 -12.71 -1.39
C GLU A 274 -4.05 -11.58 -0.85
N GLY A 275 -3.75 -11.57 0.44
CA GLY A 275 -2.98 -10.49 1.07
C GLY A 275 -3.76 -9.17 1.09
N VAL A 276 -3.04 -8.04 1.14
CA VAL A 276 -3.64 -6.70 1.17
C VAL A 276 -3.72 -6.12 -0.24
N ARG A 277 -4.92 -5.71 -0.67
CA ARG A 277 -5.14 -5.04 -1.97
C ARG A 277 -5.81 -3.69 -1.75
N VAL A 278 -5.08 -2.61 -2.03
CA VAL A 278 -5.63 -1.25 -2.02
C VAL A 278 -6.52 -1.04 -3.24
N LEU A 279 -7.77 -0.64 -3.00
CA LEU A 279 -8.78 -0.33 -4.03
C LEU A 279 -8.74 1.16 -4.40
N SER A 280 -8.58 2.04 -3.41
CA SER A 280 -8.34 3.46 -3.62
C SER A 280 -7.55 4.07 -2.46
N ALA A 281 -6.86 5.17 -2.75
CA ALA A 281 -6.18 5.97 -1.74
C ALA A 281 -6.25 7.44 -2.13
N GLU A 282 -6.60 8.29 -1.17
CA GLU A 282 -6.90 9.70 -1.37
C GLU A 282 -6.18 10.56 -0.33
N LYS A 283 -5.20 11.35 -0.78
CA LYS A 283 -4.50 12.34 0.04
C LYS A 283 -5.50 13.40 0.49
N GLN A 284 -5.72 13.52 1.78
CA GLN A 284 -6.65 14.49 2.33
C GLN A 284 -5.98 15.88 2.42
N PRO A 285 -6.75 16.97 2.31
CA PRO A 285 -6.25 18.29 2.67
C PRO A 285 -5.83 18.30 4.15
N ARG A 286 -4.83 19.11 4.49
CA ARG A 286 -4.61 19.47 5.89
C ARG A 286 -5.87 20.16 6.40
N CYS A 287 -6.35 19.80 7.58
CA CYS A 287 -7.35 20.60 8.26
C CYS A 287 -6.82 22.04 8.37
N PRO A 288 -7.51 23.05 7.81
CA PRO A 288 -7.16 24.43 8.11
C PRO A 288 -7.26 24.58 9.62
N HIS A 289 -6.16 24.91 10.29
CA HIS A 289 -6.25 25.34 11.68
C HIS A 289 -7.23 26.51 11.71
N GLY A 290 -8.28 26.37 12.52
CA GLY A 290 -9.37 27.33 12.53
C GLY A 290 -8.80 28.72 12.72
N THR A 291 -9.10 29.62 11.78
CA THR A 291 -8.84 31.05 11.97
C THR A 291 -9.66 31.47 13.19
N ALA A 292 -8.99 31.57 14.34
CA ALA A 292 -9.57 32.12 15.54
C ALA A 292 -9.94 33.57 15.22
N SER A 293 -11.24 33.82 15.04
CA SER A 293 -11.76 35.18 14.98
C SER A 293 -11.46 35.85 16.31
N SER A 294 -10.69 36.93 16.27
CA SER A 294 -10.41 37.85 17.37
C SER A 294 -10.49 39.27 16.83
#